data_AF-A0A8T4NWV9-F1
#
_entry.id   AF-A0A8T4NWV9-F1
#
_cell.length_a   1.000
_cell.length_b   1.000
_cell.length_c   1.000
_cell.angle_alpha   90.00
_cell.angle_beta   90.00
_cell.angle_gamma   90.00
#
_symmetry.space_group_name_H-M   'P 1'
#
loop_
_entity.id
_entity.type
_entity.pdbx_description
1 polymer ?
#
loop_
_entity_poly.entity_id
_entity_poly.type
_entity_poly.pdbx_seq_one_letter_code
_entity_poly.pdbx_strand_id
1 'polypeptide(L)'
;MAKKYEPKFEQLPKIGLSGEILPFSLWTPAYEQILDKKKKIKLREIHNDEPVEKIERYESLIPHFATRWSSRIESIQKILEKYPSVKSPCAMRIKNTNDLEKHLQIVYQMSYAHYVLGKSKNMHHGGRRFPDFCCGISADNLFLSLLERGYINALRFSNDEYDHGYVGLPFVMKNFKGLIIADPTSDQMWEKIKNPPRNNIFVASEKKWEYRTDWANNANLFPDEAAHLGTLNKFVSIGRRVDIDKEGDFFRDVFKKVVNVKI
;
A
#
# COMPACT_ATOMS: atom_id res chain seq x y z
N MET A 1 -5.86 -28.65 -13.23
CA MET A 1 -5.03 -27.43 -13.07
C MET A 1 -5.96 -26.23 -12.97
N ALA A 2 -5.96 -25.50 -11.86
CA ALA A 2 -6.76 -24.28 -11.75
C ALA A 2 -6.23 -23.22 -12.73
N LYS A 3 -7.11 -22.56 -13.49
CA LYS A 3 -6.72 -21.44 -14.35
C LYS A 3 -6.08 -20.36 -13.48
N LYS A 4 -4.80 -20.05 -13.70
CA LYS A 4 -4.12 -18.92 -13.06
C LYS A 4 -4.77 -17.65 -13.60
N TYR A 5 -5.55 -16.95 -12.78
CA TYR A 5 -6.16 -15.68 -13.19
C TYR A 5 -5.05 -14.66 -13.40
N GLU A 6 -4.94 -14.11 -14.60
CA GLU A 6 -4.01 -13.00 -14.85
C GLU A 6 -4.53 -11.73 -14.19
N PRO A 7 -3.65 -10.92 -13.57
CA PRO A 7 -4.06 -9.66 -12.97
C PRO A 7 -4.54 -8.69 -14.04
N LYS A 8 -5.76 -8.19 -13.90
CA LYS A 8 -6.35 -7.21 -14.81
C LYS A 8 -6.70 -5.93 -14.07
N PHE A 9 -5.98 -4.86 -14.40
CA PHE A 9 -6.28 -3.52 -13.94
C PHE A 9 -7.36 -2.89 -14.82
N GLU A 10 -8.37 -2.32 -14.17
CA GLU A 10 -9.40 -1.50 -14.78
C GLU A 10 -8.83 -0.13 -15.15
N GLN A 11 -9.25 0.39 -16.29
CA GLN A 11 -9.04 1.79 -16.59
C GLN A 11 -9.94 2.64 -15.68
N LEU A 12 -9.34 3.54 -14.91
CA LEU A 12 -10.05 4.49 -14.06
C LEU A 12 -10.06 5.88 -14.69
N PRO A 13 -10.99 6.78 -14.31
CA PRO A 13 -10.94 8.16 -14.76
C PRO A 13 -9.60 8.78 -14.43
N LYS A 14 -9.15 9.66 -15.35
CA LYS A 14 -7.94 10.42 -15.12
C LYS A 14 -8.08 11.30 -13.89
N ILE A 15 -7.02 11.41 -13.11
CA ILE A 15 -6.93 12.37 -11.99
C ILE A 15 -6.81 13.78 -12.58
N GLY A 16 -6.21 13.91 -13.76
CA GLY A 16 -6.03 15.20 -14.43
C GLY A 16 -4.78 15.95 -13.95
N LEU A 17 -3.75 15.21 -13.51
CA LEU A 17 -2.50 15.80 -13.04
C LEU A 17 -1.79 16.52 -14.18
N SER A 18 -1.49 17.80 -13.97
CA SER A 18 -0.75 18.64 -14.91
C SER A 18 0.20 19.58 -14.17
N GLY A 19 1.27 20.00 -14.86
CA GLY A 19 2.23 20.96 -14.31
C GLY A 19 3.08 20.43 -13.16
N GLU A 20 3.40 21.32 -12.22
CA GLU A 20 4.15 21.01 -11.00
C GLU A 20 3.28 20.20 -10.03
N ILE A 21 3.86 19.14 -9.45
CA ILE A 21 3.15 18.28 -8.51
C ILE A 21 3.29 18.85 -7.10
N LEU A 22 2.16 19.16 -6.49
CA LEU A 22 2.04 19.43 -5.06
C LEU A 22 1.54 18.16 -4.35
N PRO A 23 1.78 18.01 -3.02
CA PRO A 23 1.15 16.94 -2.25
C PRO A 23 -0.38 16.98 -2.37
N PHE A 24 -1.02 15.82 -2.54
CA PHE A 24 -2.47 15.70 -2.66
C PHE A 24 -2.95 14.33 -2.19
N SER A 25 -4.24 14.22 -1.83
CA SER A 25 -4.92 12.93 -1.60
C SER A 25 -5.91 12.66 -2.72
N LEU A 26 -6.04 11.39 -3.12
CA LEU A 26 -7.08 10.97 -4.04
C LEU A 26 -8.43 11.01 -3.32
N TRP A 27 -9.47 11.48 -4.03
CA TRP A 27 -10.84 11.30 -3.59
C TRP A 27 -11.27 9.84 -3.80
N THR A 28 -10.86 8.96 -2.88
CA THR A 28 -11.07 7.51 -2.97
C THR A 28 -12.54 7.08 -3.10
N PRO A 29 -13.55 7.79 -2.54
CA PRO A 29 -14.96 7.44 -2.74
C PRO A 29 -15.43 7.40 -4.20
N ALA A 30 -14.95 8.30 -5.07
CA ALA A 30 -15.35 8.28 -6.48
C ALA A 30 -14.79 7.07 -7.22
N TYR A 31 -13.53 6.74 -6.97
CA TYR A 31 -12.91 5.57 -7.55
C TYR A 31 -13.54 4.27 -7.02
N GLU A 32 -13.94 4.25 -5.74
CA GLU A 32 -14.63 3.13 -5.09
C GLU A 32 -15.95 2.85 -5.81
N GLN A 33 -16.79 3.86 -6.00
CA GLN A 33 -18.08 3.73 -6.69
C GLN A 33 -17.93 3.20 -8.14
N ILE A 34 -16.88 3.63 -8.84
CA ILE A 34 -16.62 3.17 -10.21
C ILE A 34 -16.21 1.70 -10.22
N LEU A 35 -15.32 1.30 -9.31
CA LEU A 35 -14.90 -0.10 -9.18
C LEU A 35 -16.07 -0.98 -8.72
N ASP A 36 -16.86 -0.54 -7.74
CA ASP A 36 -18.07 -1.22 -7.28
C ASP A 36 -18.99 -1.52 -8.46
N LYS A 37 -19.32 -0.51 -9.27
CA LYS A 37 -20.16 -0.67 -10.48
C LYS A 37 -19.55 -1.64 -11.49
N LYS A 38 -18.26 -1.49 -11.81
CA LYS A 38 -17.56 -2.36 -12.78
C LYS A 38 -17.46 -3.81 -12.32
N LYS A 39 -17.21 -4.00 -11.02
CA LYS A 39 -16.99 -5.31 -10.41
C LYS A 39 -18.31 -5.94 -9.93
N LYS A 40 -19.43 -5.22 -10.00
CA LYS A 40 -20.76 -5.62 -9.51
C LYS A 40 -20.71 -6.03 -8.03
N ILE A 41 -20.01 -5.23 -7.23
CA ILE A 41 -19.97 -5.35 -5.78
C ILE A 41 -20.33 -4.01 -5.16
N LYS A 42 -20.59 -4.01 -3.86
CA LYS A 42 -20.79 -2.80 -3.08
C LYS A 42 -19.93 -2.86 -1.84
N LEU A 43 -18.70 -2.36 -1.90
CA LEU A 43 -17.69 -2.55 -0.86
C LEU A 43 -18.20 -2.16 0.55
N ARG A 44 -19.04 -1.14 0.63
CA ARG A 44 -19.63 -0.64 1.89
C ARG A 44 -20.66 -1.58 2.51
N GLU A 45 -21.31 -2.40 1.69
CA GLU A 45 -22.32 -3.36 2.11
C GLU A 45 -21.71 -4.75 2.36
N ILE A 46 -20.45 -4.99 1.94
CA ILE A 46 -19.77 -6.26 2.20
C ILE A 46 -19.48 -6.38 3.70
N HIS A 47 -20.14 -7.35 4.33
CA HIS A 47 -19.85 -7.74 5.70
C HIS A 47 -18.65 -8.69 5.77
N ASN A 48 -18.03 -8.76 6.94
CA ASN A 48 -17.03 -9.80 7.18
C ASN A 48 -17.68 -11.19 7.03
N ASP A 49 -16.96 -12.14 6.43
CA ASP A 49 -17.45 -13.49 6.04
C ASP A 49 -18.41 -13.53 4.85
N GLU A 50 -18.74 -12.40 4.22
CA GLU A 50 -19.63 -12.42 3.05
C GLU A 50 -18.88 -12.92 1.79
N PRO A 51 -19.39 -13.97 1.13
CA PRO A 51 -18.78 -14.50 -0.08
C PRO A 51 -18.88 -13.47 -1.21
N VAL A 52 -17.74 -13.16 -1.83
CA VAL A 52 -17.68 -12.26 -2.99
C VAL A 52 -17.54 -13.08 -4.27
N GLU A 53 -18.44 -12.86 -5.23
CA GLU A 53 -18.36 -13.51 -6.53
C GLU A 53 -17.04 -13.15 -7.23
N LYS A 54 -16.41 -14.15 -7.87
CA LYS A 54 -15.13 -14.03 -8.59
C LYS A 54 -13.99 -13.54 -7.71
N ILE A 55 -13.88 -14.09 -6.50
CA ILE A 55 -12.84 -13.70 -5.52
C ILE A 55 -11.42 -13.80 -6.09
N GLU A 56 -11.20 -14.76 -6.98
CA GLU A 56 -9.94 -15.03 -7.66
C GLU A 56 -9.42 -13.82 -8.46
N ARG A 57 -10.29 -12.89 -8.89
CA ARG A 57 -9.87 -11.64 -9.55
C ARG A 57 -9.19 -10.66 -8.60
N TYR A 58 -9.51 -10.73 -7.30
CA TYR A 58 -8.90 -9.90 -6.27
C TYR A 58 -7.64 -10.58 -5.75
N GLU A 59 -7.68 -11.90 -5.57
CA GLU A 59 -6.49 -12.70 -5.23
C GLU A 59 -5.40 -12.55 -6.29
N SER A 60 -5.77 -12.48 -7.58
CA SER A 60 -4.80 -12.23 -8.64
C SER A 60 -4.18 -10.84 -8.55
N LEU A 61 -4.86 -9.85 -7.96
CA LEU A 61 -4.34 -8.51 -7.69
C LEU A 61 -3.43 -8.47 -6.45
N ILE A 62 -3.72 -9.29 -5.43
CA ILE A 62 -2.99 -9.41 -4.16
C ILE A 62 -2.45 -10.85 -3.98
N PRO A 63 -1.42 -11.24 -4.74
CA PRO A 63 -0.91 -12.62 -4.76
C PRO A 63 -0.31 -13.09 -3.44
N HIS A 64 0.01 -12.17 -2.53
CA HIS A 64 0.55 -12.47 -1.20
C HIS A 64 -0.43 -12.13 -0.08
N PHE A 65 -1.74 -12.26 -0.33
CA PHE A 65 -2.74 -12.10 0.72
C PHE A 65 -2.67 -13.25 1.72
N ALA A 66 -2.25 -12.95 2.95
CA ALA A 66 -2.15 -13.92 4.03
C ALA A 66 -2.79 -13.37 5.31
N THR A 67 -3.51 -14.25 6.02
CA THR A 67 -4.05 -13.96 7.37
C THR A 67 -3.21 -14.61 8.48
N ARG A 68 -2.25 -15.48 8.12
CA ARG A 68 -1.38 -16.22 9.04
C ARG A 68 0.09 -15.86 8.82
N TRP A 69 0.91 -15.94 9.87
CA TRP A 69 2.34 -15.65 9.79
C TRP A 69 3.11 -16.65 8.91
N SER A 70 2.80 -17.95 8.99
CA SER A 70 3.49 -18.98 8.21
C SER A 70 3.42 -18.74 6.69
N SER A 71 2.24 -18.41 6.17
CA SER A 71 2.04 -18.07 4.75
C SER A 71 2.77 -16.79 4.33
N ARG A 72 3.04 -15.88 5.27
CA ARG A 72 3.87 -14.68 5.02
C ARG A 72 5.34 -15.04 4.85
N ILE A 73 5.87 -15.98 5.64
CA ILE A 73 7.27 -16.44 5.50
C ILE A 73 7.50 -17.01 4.09
N GLU A 74 6.61 -17.89 3.62
CA GLU A 74 6.70 -18.45 2.25
C GLU A 74 6.65 -17.36 1.17
N SER A 75 5.81 -16.34 1.38
CA SER A 75 5.72 -15.19 0.48
C SER A 75 7.01 -14.39 0.46
N ILE A 76 7.62 -14.14 1.61
CA ILE A 76 8.88 -13.40 1.73
C ILE A 76 10.02 -14.17 1.05
N GLN A 77 10.12 -15.48 1.24
CA GLN A 77 11.13 -16.33 0.59
C GLN A 77 11.04 -16.22 -0.94
N LYS A 78 9.84 -16.37 -1.51
CA LYS A 78 9.62 -16.21 -2.97
C LYS A 78 10.06 -14.85 -3.49
N ILE A 79 9.77 -13.77 -2.74
CA ILE A 79 10.19 -12.41 -3.10
C ILE A 79 11.71 -12.25 -3.06
N LEU A 80 12.37 -12.79 -2.04
CA LEU A 80 13.83 -12.72 -1.89
C LEU A 80 14.56 -13.50 -2.98
N GLU A 81 14.03 -14.66 -3.38
CA GLU A 81 14.53 -15.45 -4.51
C GLU A 81 14.37 -14.73 -5.84
N LYS A 82 13.29 -13.96 -6.01
CA LYS A 82 13.01 -13.16 -7.21
C LYS A 82 13.93 -11.94 -7.36
N TYR A 83 14.36 -11.34 -6.24
CA TYR A 83 15.17 -10.11 -6.23
C TYR A 83 16.44 -10.23 -5.36
N PRO A 84 17.33 -11.21 -5.61
CA PRO A 84 18.46 -11.50 -4.73
C PRO A 84 19.48 -10.36 -4.66
N SER A 85 19.56 -9.52 -5.71
CA SER A 85 20.55 -8.45 -5.86
C SER A 85 20.12 -7.09 -5.25
N VAL A 86 18.88 -6.94 -4.82
CA VAL A 86 18.38 -5.66 -4.29
C VAL A 86 18.55 -5.64 -2.76
N LYS A 87 19.56 -4.90 -2.28
CA LYS A 87 19.93 -4.86 -0.84
C LYS A 87 19.63 -3.52 -0.15
N SER A 88 19.31 -2.48 -0.90
CA SER A 88 19.10 -1.12 -0.41
C SER A 88 17.73 -0.60 -0.86
N PRO A 89 17.12 0.35 -0.14
CA PRO A 89 15.92 1.01 -0.61
C PRO A 89 16.20 1.76 -1.92
N CYS A 90 15.14 2.03 -2.69
CA CYS A 90 15.23 2.78 -3.94
C CYS A 90 13.93 3.52 -4.22
N ALA A 91 13.99 4.47 -5.14
CA ALA A 91 12.85 5.18 -5.67
C ALA A 91 12.57 4.77 -7.13
N MET A 92 11.31 4.79 -7.55
CA MET A 92 10.99 4.59 -8.97
C MET A 92 11.14 5.88 -9.77
N ARG A 93 11.57 5.76 -11.03
CA ARG A 93 11.56 6.87 -11.98
C ARG A 93 10.16 7.06 -12.54
N ILE A 94 9.65 8.28 -12.42
CA ILE A 94 8.39 8.71 -13.03
C ILE A 94 8.72 9.68 -14.16
N LYS A 95 8.27 9.36 -15.37
CA LYS A 95 8.61 10.15 -16.57
C LYS A 95 7.85 11.47 -16.61
N ASN A 96 6.58 11.46 -16.24
CA ASN A 96 5.66 12.59 -16.31
C ASN A 96 4.41 12.34 -15.44
N THR A 97 3.49 13.30 -15.42
CA THR A 97 2.27 13.22 -14.62
C THR A 97 1.32 12.09 -15.05
N ASN A 98 1.26 11.76 -16.34
CA ASN A 98 0.48 10.61 -16.83
C ASN A 98 1.06 9.27 -16.35
N ASP A 99 2.39 9.17 -16.23
CA ASP A 99 3.07 8.01 -15.68
C ASP A 99 2.77 7.86 -14.17
N LEU A 100 2.85 8.97 -13.42
CA LEU A 100 2.45 9.02 -12.00
C LEU A 100 1.00 8.57 -11.80
N GLU A 101 0.08 9.09 -12.62
CA GLU A 101 -1.34 8.75 -12.58
C GLU A 101 -1.58 7.25 -12.79
N LYS A 102 -0.87 6.60 -13.71
CA LYS A 102 -0.99 5.15 -13.91
C LYS A 102 -0.58 4.36 -12.68
N HIS A 103 0.54 4.74 -12.05
CA HIS A 103 0.99 4.10 -10.82
C HIS A 103 -0.01 4.31 -9.67
N LEU A 104 -0.54 5.52 -9.50
CA LEU A 104 -1.59 5.81 -8.52
C LEU A 104 -2.83 4.94 -8.72
N GLN A 105 -3.29 4.78 -9.97
CA GLN A 105 -4.44 3.94 -10.30
C GLN A 105 -4.18 2.46 -10.02
N ILE A 106 -2.98 1.95 -10.30
CA ILE A 106 -2.60 0.56 -10.02
C ILE A 106 -2.58 0.32 -8.51
N VAL A 107 -1.92 1.20 -7.76
CA VAL A 107 -1.80 1.10 -6.30
C VAL A 107 -3.17 1.19 -5.64
N TYR A 108 -4.03 2.11 -6.10
CA TYR A 108 -5.40 2.22 -5.63
C TYR A 108 -6.18 0.92 -5.85
N GLN A 109 -6.12 0.33 -7.05
CA GLN A 109 -6.83 -0.91 -7.36
C GLN A 109 -6.33 -2.10 -6.55
N MET A 110 -5.03 -2.15 -6.25
CA MET A 110 -4.47 -3.17 -5.35
C MET A 110 -4.96 -2.96 -3.92
N SER A 111 -4.92 -1.73 -3.42
CA SER A 111 -5.43 -1.40 -2.08
C SER A 111 -6.94 -1.74 -1.96
N TYR A 112 -7.74 -1.38 -2.97
CA TYR A 112 -9.15 -1.77 -3.08
C TYR A 112 -9.34 -3.30 -3.07
N ALA A 113 -8.57 -4.04 -3.87
CA ALA A 113 -8.65 -5.50 -3.92
C ALA A 113 -8.27 -6.14 -2.58
N HIS A 114 -7.25 -5.59 -1.90
CA HIS A 114 -6.88 -6.00 -0.56
C HIS A 114 -8.06 -5.81 0.41
N TYR A 115 -8.74 -4.66 0.36
CA TYR A 115 -9.87 -4.39 1.25
C TYR A 115 -11.02 -5.38 1.04
N VAL A 116 -11.35 -5.69 -0.22
CA VAL A 116 -12.35 -6.72 -0.56
C VAL A 116 -11.96 -8.06 0.05
N LEU A 117 -10.70 -8.49 -0.12
CA LEU A 117 -10.19 -9.74 0.44
C LEU A 117 -10.20 -9.73 1.97
N GLY A 118 -9.85 -8.61 2.59
CA GLY A 118 -9.87 -8.42 4.05
C GLY A 118 -11.25 -8.70 4.63
N LYS A 119 -12.30 -8.16 4.01
CA LYS A 119 -13.70 -8.42 4.39
C LYS A 119 -14.12 -9.86 4.08
N SER A 120 -13.95 -10.30 2.84
CA SER A 120 -14.48 -11.60 2.39
C SER A 120 -13.81 -12.80 3.04
N LYS A 121 -12.51 -12.69 3.37
CA LYS A 121 -11.74 -13.75 4.04
C LYS A 121 -11.70 -13.59 5.55
N ASN A 122 -12.47 -12.63 6.07
CA ASN A 122 -12.62 -12.38 7.49
C ASN A 122 -11.27 -12.27 8.21
N MET A 123 -10.45 -11.35 7.71
CA MET A 123 -9.15 -11.10 8.31
C MET A 123 -9.35 -10.57 9.74
N HIS A 124 -8.57 -11.12 10.67
CA HIS A 124 -8.62 -10.77 12.08
C HIS A 124 -7.22 -10.61 12.65
N HIS A 125 -7.12 -9.74 13.65
CA HIS A 125 -5.95 -9.59 14.48
C HIS A 125 -6.36 -9.24 15.91
N GLY A 126 -5.79 -9.90 16.92
CA GLY A 126 -6.11 -9.62 18.33
C GLY A 126 -7.59 -9.75 18.70
N GLY A 127 -8.34 -10.63 18.03
CA GLY A 127 -9.79 -10.79 18.23
C GLY A 127 -10.66 -9.69 17.58
N ARG A 128 -10.05 -8.73 16.88
CA ARG A 128 -10.72 -7.67 16.13
C ARG A 128 -10.85 -8.05 14.66
N ARG A 129 -11.90 -7.55 14.01
CA ARG A 129 -12.23 -7.80 12.60
C ARG A 129 -11.71 -6.68 11.73
N PHE A 130 -11.30 -7.02 10.51
CA PHE A 130 -10.92 -6.05 9.49
C PHE A 130 -11.98 -4.95 9.28
N PRO A 131 -11.58 -3.65 9.19
CA PRO A 131 -10.20 -3.15 9.12
C PRO A 131 -9.49 -2.94 10.46
N ASP A 132 -10.21 -2.97 11.58
CA ASP A 132 -9.69 -2.61 12.91
C ASP A 132 -8.52 -3.50 13.36
N PHE A 133 -7.44 -2.88 13.84
CA PHE A 133 -6.21 -3.54 14.32
C PHE A 133 -5.53 -4.44 13.27
N CYS A 134 -5.94 -4.34 12.01
CA CYS A 134 -5.38 -5.14 10.92
C CYS A 134 -4.37 -4.34 10.08
N CYS A 135 -3.99 -3.12 10.49
CA CYS A 135 -3.08 -2.23 9.75
C CYS A 135 -1.76 -2.92 9.38
N GLY A 136 -1.10 -3.57 10.35
CA GLY A 136 0.18 -4.25 10.14
C GLY A 136 0.10 -5.39 9.12
N ILE A 137 -0.86 -6.32 9.27
CA ILE A 137 -1.04 -7.43 8.33
C ILE A 137 -1.45 -6.91 6.95
N SER A 138 -2.27 -5.86 6.90
CA SER A 138 -2.73 -5.25 5.65
C SER A 138 -1.59 -4.58 4.88
N ALA A 139 -0.73 -3.85 5.60
CA ALA A 139 0.47 -3.24 5.04
C ALA A 139 1.42 -4.32 4.50
N ASP A 140 1.63 -5.42 5.23
CA ASP A 140 2.46 -6.55 4.78
C ASP A 140 1.90 -7.20 3.50
N ASN A 141 0.60 -7.49 3.46
CA ASN A 141 -0.06 -8.09 2.30
C ASN A 141 0.09 -7.22 1.05
N LEU A 142 -0.11 -5.90 1.19
CA LEU A 142 0.02 -4.95 0.10
C LEU A 142 1.48 -4.78 -0.33
N PHE A 143 2.40 -4.66 0.63
CA PHE A 143 3.84 -4.53 0.40
C PHE A 143 4.41 -5.72 -0.39
N LEU A 144 4.17 -6.95 0.07
CA LEU A 144 4.66 -8.16 -0.62
C LEU A 144 4.02 -8.31 -2.00
N SER A 145 2.73 -7.98 -2.14
CA SER A 145 2.03 -8.01 -3.43
C SER A 145 2.56 -6.96 -4.42
N LEU A 146 2.98 -5.79 -3.94
CA LEU A 146 3.62 -4.76 -4.76
C LEU A 146 5.01 -5.22 -5.23
N LEU A 147 5.81 -5.80 -4.34
CA LEU A 147 7.10 -6.38 -4.70
C LEU A 147 6.95 -7.47 -5.77
N GLU A 148 5.97 -8.36 -5.63
CA GLU A 148 5.69 -9.40 -6.64
C GLU A 148 5.36 -8.82 -8.01
N ARG A 149 4.78 -7.61 -8.04
CA ARG A 149 4.46 -6.86 -9.26
C ARG A 149 5.62 -6.02 -9.81
N GLY A 150 6.81 -6.12 -9.22
CA GLY A 150 7.98 -5.38 -9.70
C GLY A 150 8.13 -3.98 -9.12
N TYR A 151 7.29 -3.57 -8.16
CA TYR A 151 7.50 -2.35 -7.39
C TYR A 151 8.57 -2.57 -6.32
N ILE A 152 9.80 -2.83 -6.74
CA ILE A 152 10.95 -3.07 -5.84
C ILE A 152 11.29 -1.87 -4.95
N ASN A 153 10.71 -0.70 -5.24
CA ASN A 153 10.77 0.51 -4.43
C ASN A 153 9.74 0.53 -3.28
N ALA A 154 8.84 -0.44 -3.18
CA ALA A 154 7.85 -0.47 -2.10
C ALA A 154 8.54 -0.50 -0.71
N LEU A 155 7.94 0.21 0.24
CA LEU A 155 8.35 0.29 1.63
C LEU A 155 7.15 -0.03 2.52
N ARG A 156 7.30 -0.89 3.51
CA ARG A 156 6.32 -1.05 4.59
C ARG A 156 6.67 -0.11 5.71
N PHE A 157 5.73 0.71 6.15
CA PHE A 157 5.90 1.69 7.21
C PHE A 157 5.19 1.25 8.49
N SER A 158 5.79 1.57 9.64
CA SER A 158 5.14 1.58 10.97
C SER A 158 5.20 2.99 11.52
N ASN A 159 4.17 3.34 12.29
CA ASN A 159 4.26 4.30 13.35
C ASN A 159 3.90 3.55 14.65
N ASP A 160 4.88 3.25 15.48
CA ASP A 160 4.68 2.48 16.70
C ASP A 160 4.06 3.33 17.82
N GLU A 161 4.28 4.66 17.82
CA GLU A 161 3.66 5.60 18.76
C GLU A 161 2.12 5.60 18.70
N TYR A 162 1.57 5.48 17.49
CA TYR A 162 0.13 5.52 17.21
C TYR A 162 -0.42 4.20 16.65
N ASP A 163 0.36 3.12 16.74
CA ASP A 163 0.03 1.74 16.32
C ASP A 163 -0.61 1.65 14.92
N HIS A 164 0.10 2.19 13.91
CA HIS A 164 -0.42 2.19 12.54
C HIS A 164 0.58 1.75 11.49
N GLY A 165 0.09 1.10 10.45
CA GLY A 165 0.90 0.53 9.38
C GLY A 165 0.32 0.77 8.00
N TYR A 166 1.18 1.12 7.04
CA TYR A 166 0.80 1.42 5.66
C TYR A 166 1.99 1.24 4.71
N VAL A 167 1.81 1.51 3.42
CA VAL A 167 2.84 1.31 2.39
C VAL A 167 3.23 2.62 1.72
N GLY A 168 4.53 2.79 1.44
CA GLY A 168 5.05 3.88 0.62
C GLY A 168 5.74 3.39 -0.64
N LEU A 169 5.66 4.17 -1.70
CA LEU A 169 6.34 3.95 -2.98
C LEU A 169 7.08 5.24 -3.34
N PRO A 170 8.35 5.38 -2.92
CA PRO A 170 9.18 6.53 -3.24
C PRO A 170 9.38 6.65 -4.74
N PHE A 171 9.39 7.88 -5.24
CA PHE A 171 9.59 8.16 -6.65
C PHE A 171 10.35 9.46 -6.90
N VAL A 172 10.97 9.53 -8.07
CA VAL A 172 11.67 10.70 -8.60
C VAL A 172 11.09 11.06 -9.96
N MET A 173 10.60 12.30 -10.06
CA MET A 173 10.23 12.99 -11.30
C MET A 173 11.16 14.20 -11.47
N LYS A 174 11.31 14.74 -12.69
CA LYS A 174 12.31 15.76 -13.07
C LYS A 174 12.57 16.84 -11.99
N ASN A 175 11.51 17.43 -11.45
CA ASN A 175 11.59 18.49 -10.43
C ASN A 175 10.89 18.13 -9.11
N PHE A 176 10.53 16.85 -8.89
CA PHE A 176 9.77 16.44 -7.72
C PHE A 176 10.23 15.07 -7.22
N LYS A 177 10.49 14.98 -5.92
CA LYS A 177 10.72 13.72 -5.22
C LYS A 177 9.63 13.58 -4.17
N GLY A 178 9.06 12.39 -4.09
CA GLY A 178 7.95 12.15 -3.21
C GLY A 178 7.67 10.68 -3.02
N LEU A 179 6.56 10.40 -2.34
CA LEU A 179 6.09 9.07 -2.06
C LEU A 179 4.62 8.98 -2.46
N ILE A 180 4.25 7.90 -3.15
CA ILE A 180 2.86 7.47 -3.17
C ILE A 180 2.64 6.68 -1.88
N ILE A 181 1.78 7.16 -1.00
CA ILE A 181 1.38 6.46 0.22
C ILE A 181 0.06 5.75 -0.04
N ALA A 182 -0.03 4.50 0.41
CA ALA A 182 -1.21 3.67 0.33
C ALA A 182 -1.52 3.07 1.71
N ASP A 183 -2.66 3.46 2.27
CA ASP A 183 -3.15 2.96 3.54
C ASP A 183 -4.40 2.10 3.31
N PRO A 184 -4.25 0.76 3.30
CA PRO A 184 -5.33 -0.17 2.99
C PRO A 184 -6.38 -0.29 4.11
N THR A 185 -6.20 0.40 5.24
CA THR A 185 -7.06 0.34 6.42
C THR A 185 -7.27 1.73 7.03
N SER A 186 -7.19 2.75 6.19
CA SER A 186 -7.20 4.14 6.63
C SER A 186 -8.46 4.51 7.41
N ASP A 187 -9.59 3.87 7.13
CA ASP A 187 -10.87 4.17 7.76
C ASP A 187 -10.91 3.87 9.27
N GLN A 188 -10.03 3.01 9.79
CA GLN A 188 -9.91 2.80 11.23
C GLN A 188 -9.32 4.02 11.97
N MET A 189 -8.68 4.94 11.25
CA MET A 189 -8.03 6.13 11.81
C MET A 189 -8.93 7.38 11.79
N TRP A 190 -10.20 7.23 11.41
CA TRP A 190 -11.16 8.33 11.29
C TRP A 190 -12.41 8.08 12.13
N GLU A 191 -12.48 8.68 13.31
CA GLU A 191 -13.55 8.52 14.29
C GLU A 191 -14.70 9.52 14.09
N LYS A 192 -14.42 10.73 13.55
CA LYS A 192 -15.35 11.86 13.53
C LYS A 192 -16.01 12.09 12.17
N ILE A 193 -15.54 11.43 11.11
CA ILE A 193 -16.05 11.60 9.74
C ILE A 193 -17.03 10.47 9.41
N LYS A 194 -18.24 10.82 8.95
CA LYS A 194 -19.31 9.86 8.59
C LYS A 194 -18.93 8.88 7.48
N ASN A 195 -18.04 9.29 6.57
CA ASN A 195 -17.60 8.51 5.41
C ASN A 195 -16.08 8.59 5.29
N PRO A 196 -15.35 7.91 6.18
CA PRO A 196 -13.91 7.97 6.16
C PRO A 196 -13.36 7.33 4.87
N PRO A 197 -12.21 7.79 4.36
CA PRO A 197 -11.60 7.20 3.20
C PRO A 197 -11.16 5.77 3.53
N ARG A 198 -11.62 4.79 2.75
CA ARG A 198 -11.01 3.46 2.68
C ARG A 198 -9.90 3.50 1.66
N ASN A 199 -8.83 2.73 1.89
CA ASN A 199 -7.74 2.60 0.92
C ASN A 199 -7.15 3.97 0.55
N ASN A 200 -6.92 4.84 1.54
CA ASN A 200 -6.45 6.21 1.29
C ASN A 200 -5.14 6.17 0.50
N ILE A 201 -5.12 6.86 -0.63
CA ILE A 201 -3.94 7.02 -1.47
C ILE A 201 -3.62 8.52 -1.55
N PHE A 202 -2.39 8.89 -1.24
CA PHE A 202 -1.96 10.27 -1.35
C PHE A 202 -0.49 10.37 -1.80
N VAL A 203 -0.14 11.51 -2.38
CA VAL A 203 1.22 11.85 -2.76
C VAL A 203 1.78 12.81 -1.71
N ALA A 204 2.88 12.42 -1.09
CA ALA A 204 3.66 13.25 -0.19
C ALA A 204 4.95 13.74 -0.88
N SER A 205 5.43 14.93 -0.51
CA SER A 205 6.74 15.42 -0.92
C SER A 205 7.83 14.89 0.02
N GLU A 206 9.04 14.64 -0.48
CA GLU A 206 10.19 14.28 0.38
C GLU A 206 10.47 15.33 1.46
N LYS A 207 10.15 16.61 1.20
CA LYS A 207 10.47 17.74 2.08
C LYS A 207 9.38 18.03 3.11
N LYS A 208 8.15 17.66 2.80
CA LYS A 208 6.98 17.97 3.61
C LYS A 208 6.01 16.80 3.54
N TRP A 209 6.24 15.83 4.42
CA TRP A 209 5.34 14.72 4.62
C TRP A 209 4.56 14.91 5.92
N GLU A 210 3.26 15.12 5.77
CA GLU A 210 2.30 15.03 6.86
C GLU A 210 1.22 14.01 6.51
N TYR A 211 0.97 13.07 7.40
CA TYR A 211 -0.19 12.18 7.35
C TYR A 211 -0.99 12.34 8.63
N ARG A 212 -2.04 13.17 8.59
CA ARG A 212 -2.91 13.43 9.73
C ARG A 212 -4.30 12.87 9.46
N THR A 213 -4.88 12.30 10.51
CA THR A 213 -6.27 11.84 10.58
C THR A 213 -6.92 12.49 11.80
N ASP A 214 -8.14 12.14 12.20
CA ASP A 214 -8.71 12.67 13.45
C ASP A 214 -8.35 11.82 14.69
N TRP A 215 -7.72 10.65 14.47
CA TRP A 215 -7.11 9.81 15.49
C TRP A 215 -6.02 10.57 16.27
N ALA A 216 -5.86 10.20 17.55
CA ALA A 216 -4.83 10.75 18.44
C ALA A 216 -4.73 12.29 18.38
N ASN A 217 -5.88 12.98 18.36
CA ASN A 217 -5.97 14.45 18.30
C ASN A 217 -5.26 15.08 17.09
N ASN A 218 -5.38 14.48 15.91
CA ASN A 218 -4.70 14.89 14.68
C ASN A 218 -3.18 14.76 14.70
N ALA A 219 -2.70 13.73 15.40
CA ALA A 219 -1.30 13.35 15.37
C ALA A 219 -0.82 13.10 13.92
N ASN A 220 0.46 13.39 13.69
CA ASN A 220 1.11 13.05 12.42
C ASN A 220 1.55 11.59 12.48
N LEU A 221 0.93 10.73 11.68
CA LEU A 221 1.24 9.31 11.54
C LEU A 221 2.52 9.08 10.72
N PHE A 222 3.47 10.01 10.75
CA PHE A 222 4.77 9.87 10.09
C PHE A 222 5.50 8.66 10.65
N PRO A 223 6.12 7.81 9.81
CA PRO A 223 6.62 6.55 10.29
C PRO A 223 7.91 6.71 11.09
N ASP A 224 8.06 5.92 12.15
CA ASP A 224 9.30 5.75 12.91
C ASP A 224 10.09 4.52 12.45
N GLU A 225 9.46 3.61 11.70
CA GLU A 225 10.11 2.40 11.19
C GLU A 225 9.74 2.10 9.73
N ALA A 226 10.71 1.55 8.99
CA ALA A 226 10.51 1.05 7.63
C ALA A 226 11.07 -0.37 7.44
N ALA A 227 10.39 -1.14 6.60
CA ALA A 227 10.93 -2.32 5.97
C ALA A 227 10.98 -2.14 4.45
N HIS A 228 12.05 -2.62 3.84
CA HIS A 228 12.25 -2.64 2.39
C HIS A 228 12.79 -4.01 2.01
N LEU A 229 12.89 -4.29 0.71
CA LEU A 229 13.27 -5.63 0.24
C LEU A 229 14.62 -6.12 0.82
N GLY A 230 15.58 -5.21 1.01
CA GLY A 230 16.88 -5.53 1.59
C GLY A 230 16.84 -5.93 3.07
N THR A 231 15.77 -5.60 3.80
CA THR A 231 15.60 -5.90 5.23
C THR A 231 14.63 -7.05 5.50
N LEU A 232 13.94 -7.56 4.47
CA LEU A 232 13.00 -8.69 4.58
C LEU A 232 13.60 -9.94 5.25
N ASN A 233 14.87 -10.28 4.98
CA ASN A 233 15.54 -11.40 5.64
C ASN A 233 15.67 -11.21 7.17
N LYS A 234 15.87 -9.98 7.63
CA LYS A 234 15.94 -9.64 9.06
C LYS A 234 14.55 -9.57 9.68
N PHE A 235 13.56 -9.13 8.90
CA PHE A 235 12.16 -9.11 9.28
C PHE A 235 11.64 -10.51 9.63
N VAL A 236 12.01 -11.53 8.84
CA VAL A 236 11.61 -12.94 9.10
C VAL A 236 12.31 -13.55 10.30
N SER A 237 13.61 -13.28 10.48
CA SER A 237 14.44 -14.01 11.45
C SER A 237 14.32 -13.49 12.88
N ILE A 238 14.12 -12.18 13.06
CA ILE A 238 14.18 -11.54 14.39
C ILE A 238 13.17 -10.39 14.53
N GLY A 239 12.26 -10.22 13.57
CA GLY A 239 11.29 -9.11 13.56
C GLY A 239 11.91 -7.73 13.41
N ARG A 240 13.22 -7.62 13.08
CA ARG A 240 13.90 -6.32 13.04
C ARG A 240 13.46 -5.50 11.85
N ARG A 241 12.96 -4.31 12.14
CA ARG A 241 12.70 -3.22 11.20
C ARG A 241 13.91 -2.27 11.18
N VAL A 242 13.93 -1.34 10.22
CA VAL A 242 14.94 -0.27 10.20
C VAL A 242 14.32 0.95 10.82
N ASP A 243 14.94 1.44 11.90
CA ASP A 243 14.59 2.71 12.49
C ASP A 243 14.76 3.80 11.45
N ILE A 244 13.68 4.53 11.18
CA ILE A 244 13.75 5.73 10.36
C ILE A 244 14.34 6.80 11.26
N ASP A 245 15.60 7.13 11.03
CA ASP A 245 16.21 8.25 11.72
C ASP A 245 15.36 9.51 11.45
N LYS A 246 14.87 10.12 12.54
CA LYS A 246 14.09 11.36 12.51
C LYS A 246 14.92 12.52 11.93
N GLU A 247 16.25 12.38 11.85
CA GLU A 247 17.18 13.32 11.19
C GLU A 247 17.26 13.17 9.66
N GLY A 248 16.52 12.23 9.06
CA GLY A 248 16.21 12.20 7.63
C GLY A 248 17.14 11.35 6.74
N ASP A 249 18.11 10.62 7.31
CA ASP A 249 19.06 9.82 6.53
C ASP A 249 18.42 8.70 5.71
N PHE A 250 17.42 8.01 6.28
CA PHE A 250 16.71 6.95 5.56
C PHE A 250 16.08 7.48 4.26
N PHE A 251 15.36 8.61 4.33
CA PHE A 251 14.74 9.20 3.14
C PHE A 251 15.78 9.75 2.17
N ARG A 252 16.89 10.32 2.65
CA ARG A 252 18.01 10.70 1.78
C ARG A 252 18.51 9.50 0.97
N ASP A 253 18.66 8.34 1.60
CA ASP A 253 19.15 7.11 0.96
C ASP A 253 18.17 6.51 -0.04
N VAL A 254 16.87 6.51 0.29
CA VAL A 254 15.80 6.02 -0.58
C VAL A 254 15.87 6.65 -1.99
N PHE A 255 16.17 7.95 -2.07
CA PHE A 255 16.20 8.67 -3.35
C PHE A 255 17.56 8.62 -4.07
N LYS A 256 18.62 8.04 -3.47
CA LYS A 256 19.94 7.91 -4.13
C LYS A 256 19.91 6.90 -5.28
N LYS A 257 19.18 5.80 -5.12
CA LYS A 257 19.03 4.75 -6.12
C LYS A 257 17.69 4.87 -6.81
N VAL A 258 17.71 5.09 -8.13
CA VAL A 258 16.49 5.21 -8.94
C VAL A 258 16.36 4.02 -9.89
N VAL A 259 15.21 3.36 -9.88
CA VAL A 259 14.90 2.19 -10.70
C VAL A 259 13.74 2.46 -11.65
N ASN A 260 13.64 1.69 -12.74
CA ASN A 260 12.47 1.72 -13.60
C ASN A 260 11.51 0.60 -13.17
N VAL A 261 10.27 0.97 -12.82
CA VAL A 261 9.18 0.01 -12.62
C VAL A 261 8.40 -0.09 -13.93
N LYS A 262 8.17 -1.32 -14.41
CA LYS A 262 7.35 -1.57 -15.59
C LYS A 262 5.91 -1.85 -15.12
N ILE A 263 4.96 -1.20 -15.77
CA ILE A 263 3.50 -1.34 -15.55
C ILE A 263 2.83 -1.79 -16.83
#